data_AF-A0A1Z1WSS3-F1
#
_entry.id   AF-A0A1Z1WSS3-F1
#
_cell.length_a   1.000
_cell.length_b   1.000
_cell.length_c   1.000
_cell.angle_alpha   90.00
_cell.angle_beta   90.00
_cell.angle_gamma   90.00
#
_symmetry.space_group_name_H-M   'P 1'
#
loop_
_entity.id
_entity.type
_entity.pdbx_description
1 polymer ?
#
loop_
_entity_poly.entity_id
_entity_poly.type
_entity_poly.pdbx_seq_one_letter_code
_entity_poly.pdbx_strand_id
1 'polypeptide(L)'
;MTTFLTPQQRADRTSAAVAAAVAAGRGLGLNITEPTVLHDVFSVVVHLAPAPVVARIPTVLPRPDDLAALAHRQQDELDVTRWLADQQIPVIAPSPLVPAEPVQRDGFSMTFWPFVEEARYKEPDYVANAESVADLHAALRTYPGRRLEFLSAADPEFIADSLARLDHHPDLIGAAELDRARREWHLLEPLVRTRGAFEARFPGVDVQPIHGDSPPANIFHAVDGDLYADFELVTLGPVEWDLAALGPSTKPPTTAARDATARGRSTRRSSPSSTPWACCGSSPPSRWSRSCPNWWSTSSPRSTTGGRCPSPEAWAADTNELEGRQPYGRCPCELRQLLHQRVNSAGELRRAGGHAHLSADHRRGGACHAGAGAIAG
;
A
#
# COMPACT_ATOMS: atom_id res chain seq x y z
N MET A 1 -11.00 -5.52 -24.62
CA MET A 1 -9.67 -6.01 -24.19
C MET A 1 -9.76 -6.22 -22.69
N THR A 2 -9.37 -7.38 -22.17
CA THR A 2 -9.51 -7.69 -20.74
C THR A 2 -8.62 -6.77 -19.91
N THR A 3 -9.27 -5.98 -19.05
CA THR A 3 -8.72 -4.95 -18.15
C THR A 3 -7.86 -5.51 -17.02
N PHE A 4 -7.86 -6.83 -16.83
CA PHE A 4 -7.17 -7.55 -15.76
C PHE A 4 -6.08 -8.46 -16.32
N LEU A 5 -5.04 -8.75 -15.51
CA LEU A 5 -4.16 -9.90 -15.81
C LEU A 5 -5.03 -11.14 -15.99
N THR A 6 -4.80 -11.85 -17.08
CA THR A 6 -5.29 -13.23 -17.14
C THR A 6 -4.63 -14.03 -16.03
N PRO A 7 -5.25 -15.15 -15.57
CA PRO A 7 -4.62 -16.03 -14.59
C PRO A 7 -3.19 -16.44 -14.99
N GLN A 8 -2.94 -16.62 -16.28
CA GLN A 8 -1.61 -16.92 -16.80
C GLN A 8 -0.64 -15.76 -16.59
N GLN A 9 -1.03 -14.53 -16.94
CA GLN A 9 -0.15 -13.38 -16.77
C GLN A 9 0.14 -13.07 -15.30
N ARG A 10 -0.82 -13.33 -14.40
CA ARG A 10 -0.59 -13.29 -12.95
C ARG A 10 0.43 -14.33 -12.52
N ALA A 11 0.27 -15.58 -12.96
CA ALA A 11 1.22 -16.65 -12.66
C ALA A 11 2.63 -16.35 -13.20
N ASP A 12 2.75 -15.77 -14.40
CA ASP A 12 4.02 -15.38 -15.02
C ASP A 12 4.71 -14.26 -14.21
N ARG A 13 3.95 -13.22 -13.83
CA ARG A 13 4.42 -12.13 -12.95
C ARG A 13 4.93 -12.69 -11.62
N THR A 14 4.16 -13.57 -10.99
CA THR A 14 4.49 -14.17 -9.69
C THR A 14 5.73 -15.03 -9.78
N SER A 15 5.85 -15.84 -10.84
CA SER A 15 7.04 -16.64 -11.10
C SER A 15 8.28 -15.76 -11.29
N ALA A 16 8.16 -14.65 -12.03
CA ALA A 16 9.25 -13.70 -12.23
C ALA A 16 9.66 -12.99 -10.92
N ALA A 17 8.70 -12.56 -10.11
CA ALA A 17 8.95 -11.93 -8.81
C ALA A 17 9.62 -12.91 -7.82
N VAL A 18 9.17 -14.17 -7.77
CA VAL A 18 9.80 -15.23 -6.96
C VAL A 18 11.23 -15.48 -7.42
N ALA A 19 11.47 -15.59 -8.74
CA ALA A 19 12.82 -15.80 -9.26
C ALA A 19 13.77 -14.63 -8.89
N ALA A 20 13.30 -13.38 -9.02
CA ALA A 20 14.05 -12.20 -8.62
C ALA A 20 14.36 -12.21 -7.11
N ALA A 21 13.37 -12.53 -6.27
CA ALA A 21 13.53 -12.60 -4.82
C ALA A 21 14.52 -13.68 -4.37
N VAL A 22 14.45 -14.87 -4.96
CA VAL A 22 15.38 -15.98 -4.67
C VAL A 22 16.80 -15.60 -5.08
N ALA A 23 16.96 -15.00 -6.26
CA ALA A 23 18.28 -14.64 -6.75
C ALA A 23 18.89 -13.44 -5.98
N ALA A 24 18.06 -12.49 -5.56
CA ALA A 24 18.46 -11.42 -4.64
C ALA A 24 18.88 -11.97 -3.27
N GLY A 25 18.05 -12.80 -2.65
CA GLY A 25 18.34 -13.40 -1.34
C GLY A 25 19.60 -14.26 -1.34
N ARG A 26 19.82 -15.08 -2.38
CA ARG A 26 21.08 -15.84 -2.55
C ARG A 26 22.29 -14.91 -2.74
N GLY A 27 22.12 -13.81 -3.46
CA GLY A 27 23.16 -12.79 -3.61
C GLY A 27 23.54 -12.11 -2.29
N LEU A 28 22.60 -12.05 -1.34
CA LEU A 28 22.81 -11.56 0.03
C LEU A 28 23.31 -12.66 0.99
N GLY A 29 23.56 -13.88 0.51
CA GLY A 29 24.09 -14.98 1.31
C GLY A 29 23.06 -15.87 2.00
N LEU A 30 21.76 -15.72 1.70
CA LEU A 30 20.72 -16.59 2.24
C LEU A 30 20.73 -17.97 1.57
N ASN A 31 20.58 -19.02 2.37
CA ASN A 31 20.30 -20.37 1.86
C ASN A 31 18.81 -20.52 1.54
N ILE A 32 18.49 -20.68 0.25
CA ILE A 32 17.12 -20.73 -0.25
C ILE A 32 16.95 -21.95 -1.15
N THR A 33 16.12 -22.90 -0.75
CA THR A 33 15.85 -24.14 -1.49
C THR A 33 14.38 -24.33 -1.81
N GLU A 34 13.47 -23.82 -0.97
CA GLU A 34 12.04 -24.09 -1.05
C GLU A 34 11.21 -22.80 -0.91
N PRO A 35 11.37 -21.82 -1.82
CA PRO A 35 10.64 -20.57 -1.73
C PRO A 35 9.13 -20.82 -1.82
N THR A 36 8.36 -20.26 -0.89
CA THR A 36 6.90 -20.43 -0.87
C THR A 36 6.21 -19.09 -0.91
N VAL A 37 5.27 -18.93 -1.85
CA VAL A 37 4.46 -17.72 -1.98
C VAL A 37 3.47 -17.65 -0.82
N LEU A 38 3.54 -16.55 -0.07
CA LEU A 38 2.65 -16.18 1.03
C LEU A 38 1.48 -15.29 0.56
N HIS A 39 1.68 -14.54 -0.51
CA HIS A 39 0.67 -13.61 -0.99
C HIS A 39 0.94 -13.19 -2.44
N ASP A 40 -0.11 -12.94 -3.22
CA ASP A 40 -0.04 -12.56 -4.63
C ASP A 40 -1.25 -11.72 -5.07
N VAL A 41 -1.34 -10.50 -4.51
CA VAL A 41 -2.35 -9.50 -4.93
C VAL A 41 -1.65 -8.22 -5.37
N PHE A 42 -1.38 -7.29 -4.45
CA PHE A 42 -0.68 -6.02 -4.74
C PHE A 42 0.84 -6.18 -4.66
N SER A 43 1.28 -7.01 -3.72
CA SER A 43 2.64 -7.49 -3.60
C SER A 43 2.67 -9.00 -3.80
N VAL A 44 3.77 -9.48 -4.37
CA VAL A 44 4.15 -10.88 -4.23
C VAL A 44 4.98 -10.98 -2.96
N VAL A 45 4.55 -11.80 -2.01
CA VAL A 45 5.23 -12.01 -0.73
C VAL A 45 5.73 -13.45 -0.70
N VAL A 46 7.01 -13.67 -0.42
CA VAL A 46 7.66 -14.97 -0.58
C VAL A 46 8.47 -15.31 0.66
N HIS A 47 8.15 -16.41 1.33
CA HIS A 47 9.02 -17.02 2.33
C HIS A 47 10.20 -17.69 1.62
N LEU A 48 11.43 -17.27 1.95
CA LEU A 48 12.68 -17.73 1.34
C LEU A 48 13.26 -18.95 2.07
N ALA A 49 12.45 -19.98 2.28
CA ALA A 49 12.83 -21.14 3.08
C ALA A 49 14.08 -21.88 2.55
N PRO A 50 14.91 -22.44 3.44
CA PRO A 50 14.75 -22.53 4.89
C PRO A 50 15.20 -21.28 5.67
N ALA A 51 15.72 -20.24 4.99
CA ALA A 51 16.01 -18.99 5.69
C ALA A 51 14.71 -18.38 6.23
N PRO A 52 14.65 -17.97 7.51
CA PRO A 52 13.45 -17.38 8.12
C PRO A 52 13.29 -15.92 7.67
N VAL A 53 13.25 -15.71 6.35
CA VAL A 53 13.19 -14.40 5.70
C VAL A 53 12.03 -14.41 4.72
N VAL A 54 11.27 -13.33 4.73
CA VAL A 54 10.22 -13.05 3.75
C VAL A 54 10.64 -11.90 2.87
N ALA A 55 10.63 -12.10 1.56
CA ALA A 55 10.74 -11.02 0.60
C ALA A 55 9.35 -10.45 0.30
N ARG A 56 9.22 -9.12 0.33
CA ARG A 56 8.03 -8.40 -0.15
C ARG A 56 8.36 -7.65 -1.43
N ILE A 57 7.62 -7.96 -2.49
CA ILE A 57 7.84 -7.44 -3.83
C ILE A 57 6.57 -6.72 -4.29
N PRO A 58 6.48 -5.38 -4.17
CA PRO A 58 5.39 -4.62 -4.76
C PRO A 58 5.32 -4.85 -6.27
N THR A 59 4.14 -5.24 -6.76
CA THR A 59 3.93 -5.57 -8.19
C THR A 59 2.88 -4.69 -8.87
N VAL A 60 2.18 -3.86 -8.09
CA VAL A 60 1.32 -2.82 -8.61
C VAL A 60 1.84 -1.46 -8.14
N LEU A 61 2.39 -0.69 -9.08
CA LEU A 61 3.06 0.57 -8.78
C LEU A 61 2.29 1.76 -9.37
N PRO A 62 2.32 2.93 -8.70
CA PRO A 62 2.01 4.21 -9.33
C PRO A 62 2.82 4.36 -10.62
N ARG A 63 2.22 4.92 -11.67
CA ARG A 63 2.95 5.24 -12.90
C ARG A 63 3.50 6.66 -12.84
N PRO A 64 4.67 6.95 -13.44
CA PRO A 64 5.59 5.97 -14.04
C PRO A 64 6.18 5.02 -13.00
N ASP A 65 6.50 3.78 -13.41
CA ASP A 65 7.10 2.75 -12.56
C ASP A 65 8.53 3.17 -12.16
N ASP A 66 8.64 4.12 -11.23
CA ASP A 66 9.90 4.65 -10.74
C ASP A 66 10.39 3.78 -9.59
N LEU A 67 11.25 2.81 -9.95
CA LEU A 67 11.87 1.92 -8.97
C LEU A 67 12.80 2.65 -8.00
N ALA A 68 13.35 3.81 -8.38
CA ALA A 68 14.15 4.61 -7.47
C ALA A 68 13.26 5.29 -6.42
N ALA A 69 12.16 5.91 -6.84
CA ALA A 69 11.17 6.48 -5.92
C ALA A 69 10.55 5.39 -5.01
N LEU A 70 10.26 4.20 -5.54
CA LEU A 70 9.81 3.06 -4.74
C LEU A 70 10.88 2.63 -3.72
N ALA A 71 12.14 2.49 -4.13
CA ALA A 71 13.22 2.14 -3.23
C ALA A 71 13.41 3.20 -2.14
N HIS A 72 13.24 4.48 -2.44
CA HIS A 72 13.26 5.54 -1.41
C HIS A 72 12.15 5.34 -0.36
N ARG A 73 10.91 5.09 -0.78
CA ARG A 73 9.79 4.81 0.16
C ARG A 73 10.01 3.53 0.96
N GLN A 74 10.54 2.49 0.32
CA GLN A 74 10.94 1.25 0.99
C GLN A 74 12.04 1.51 2.03
N GLN A 75 13.00 2.39 1.75
CA GLN A 75 14.02 2.75 2.73
C GLN A 75 13.43 3.51 3.93
N ASP A 76 12.49 4.43 3.69
CA ASP A 76 11.81 5.16 4.77
C ASP A 76 11.06 4.20 5.71
N GLU A 77 10.37 3.19 5.14
CA GLU A 77 9.73 2.12 5.89
C GLU A 77 10.74 1.33 6.73
N LEU A 78 11.85 0.88 6.13
CA LEU A 78 12.89 0.10 6.81
C LEU A 78 13.53 0.90 7.97
N ASP A 79 13.77 2.20 7.74
CA ASP A 79 14.37 3.08 8.75
C ASP A 79 13.40 3.31 9.93
N VAL A 80 12.12 3.55 9.66
CA VAL A 80 11.10 3.77 10.70
C VAL A 80 10.83 2.51 11.50
N THR A 81 10.63 1.37 10.84
CA THR A 81 10.33 0.10 11.53
C THR A 81 11.50 -0.38 12.37
N ARG A 82 12.74 -0.21 11.90
CA ARG A 82 13.94 -0.45 12.70
C ARG A 82 13.99 0.46 13.93
N TRP A 83 13.75 1.77 13.75
CA TRP A 83 13.76 2.70 14.87
C TRP A 83 12.70 2.36 15.93
N LEU A 84 11.48 2.04 15.50
CA LEU A 84 10.40 1.63 16.39
C LEU A 84 10.77 0.38 17.20
N ALA A 85 11.40 -0.61 16.54
CA ALA A 85 11.89 -1.80 17.23
C ALA A 85 12.99 -1.47 18.26
N ASP A 86 13.91 -0.56 17.95
CA ASP A 86 14.91 -0.08 18.91
C ASP A 86 14.25 0.60 20.14
N GLN A 87 13.11 1.27 19.94
CA GLN A 87 12.27 1.85 21.00
C GLN A 87 11.37 0.84 21.73
N GLN A 88 11.50 -0.47 21.44
CA GLN A 88 10.68 -1.54 22.01
C GLN A 88 9.17 -1.42 21.68
N ILE A 89 8.83 -0.75 20.57
CA ILE A 89 7.48 -0.77 20.03
C ILE A 89 7.25 -2.11 19.32
N PRO A 90 6.11 -2.79 19.53
CA PRO A 90 5.82 -4.07 18.91
C PRO A 90 5.59 -3.89 17.41
N VAL A 91 6.63 -4.05 16.60
CA VAL A 91 6.60 -3.89 15.15
C VAL A 91 7.33 -5.04 14.47
N ILE A 92 6.92 -5.41 13.26
CA ILE A 92 7.74 -6.27 12.41
C ILE A 92 8.92 -5.44 11.90
N ALA A 93 10.09 -5.64 12.50
CA ALA A 93 11.33 -4.97 12.09
C ALA A 93 11.94 -5.64 10.83
N PRO A 94 12.83 -4.96 10.08
CA PRO A 94 13.56 -5.56 8.98
C PRO A 94 14.37 -6.79 9.42
N SER A 95 14.55 -7.77 8.53
CA SER A 95 15.32 -8.98 8.86
C SER A 95 16.78 -8.64 9.18
N PRO A 96 17.35 -9.10 10.30
CA PRO A 96 18.77 -8.88 10.62
C PRO A 96 19.71 -9.77 9.79
N LEU A 97 19.16 -10.71 9.01
CA LEU A 97 19.95 -11.66 8.19
C LEU A 97 20.46 -11.04 6.89
N VAL A 98 20.00 -9.84 6.54
CA VAL A 98 20.42 -9.10 5.35
C VAL A 98 20.54 -7.61 5.69
N PRO A 99 21.26 -6.81 4.89
CA PRO A 99 21.22 -5.36 5.01
C PRO A 99 19.78 -4.83 4.94
N ALA A 100 19.43 -3.88 5.81
CA ALA A 100 18.14 -3.20 5.83
C ALA A 100 18.07 -2.13 4.72
N GLU A 101 18.23 -2.58 3.49
CA GLU A 101 18.21 -1.79 2.26
C GLU A 101 17.31 -2.48 1.22
N PRO A 102 16.55 -1.71 0.41
CA PRO A 102 15.79 -2.27 -0.69
C PRO A 102 16.73 -2.83 -1.76
N VAL A 103 16.37 -3.98 -2.33
CA VAL A 103 17.12 -4.58 -3.43
C VAL A 103 16.33 -4.48 -4.72
N GLN A 104 16.98 -3.92 -5.76
CA GLN A 104 16.41 -3.89 -7.10
C GLN A 104 17.01 -5.01 -7.94
N ARG A 105 16.15 -5.85 -8.51
CA ARG A 105 16.56 -6.97 -9.36
C ARG A 105 15.50 -7.33 -10.39
N ASP A 106 15.92 -7.56 -11.63
CA ASP A 106 15.05 -7.94 -12.75
C ASP A 106 13.85 -6.98 -12.93
N GLY A 107 14.11 -5.72 -12.55
CA GLY A 107 13.22 -4.57 -12.45
C GLY A 107 12.04 -4.72 -11.49
N PHE A 108 12.20 -5.53 -10.45
CA PHE A 108 11.44 -5.45 -9.21
C PHE A 108 12.27 -4.71 -8.16
N SER A 109 11.61 -4.04 -7.21
CA SER A 109 12.24 -3.56 -5.96
C SER A 109 11.62 -4.34 -4.80
N MET A 110 12.44 -4.79 -3.84
CA MET A 110 11.97 -5.65 -2.76
C MET A 110 12.64 -5.35 -1.42
N THR A 111 11.92 -5.63 -0.34
CA THR A 111 12.41 -5.56 1.04
C THR A 111 12.33 -6.92 1.71
N PHE A 112 13.13 -7.12 2.77
CA PHE A 112 13.30 -8.41 3.44
C PHE A 112 12.97 -8.31 4.93
N TRP A 113 12.09 -9.18 5.38
CA TRP A 113 11.48 -9.18 6.71
C TRP A 113 11.70 -10.54 7.39
N PRO A 114 11.67 -10.64 8.72
CA PRO A 114 11.69 -11.93 9.38
C PRO A 114 10.42 -12.72 9.01
N PHE A 115 10.55 -14.03 8.87
CA PHE A 115 9.38 -14.90 8.85
C PHE A 115 8.81 -14.99 10.28
N VAL A 116 7.60 -14.48 10.47
CA VAL A 116 6.89 -14.50 11.76
C VAL A 116 5.68 -15.42 11.63
N GLU A 117 5.52 -16.34 12.57
CA GLU A 117 4.38 -17.27 12.58
C GLU A 117 3.11 -16.54 13.04
N GLU A 118 2.04 -16.69 12.27
CA GLU A 118 0.75 -16.04 12.50
C GLU A 118 -0.17 -16.89 13.42
N ALA A 119 -0.74 -16.25 14.43
CA ALA A 119 -1.84 -16.76 15.24
C ALA A 119 -3.18 -16.64 14.48
N ARG A 120 -3.37 -17.46 13.46
CA ARG A 120 -4.51 -17.44 12.52
C ARG A 120 -5.90 -17.57 13.12
N TYR A 121 -6.00 -17.95 14.40
CA TYR A 121 -7.27 -18.09 15.11
C TYR A 121 -7.72 -16.79 15.79
N LYS A 122 -6.87 -15.77 15.83
CA LYS A 122 -7.22 -14.45 16.37
C LYS A 122 -7.96 -13.64 15.32
N GLU A 123 -9.04 -13.02 15.75
CA GLU A 123 -9.76 -12.00 14.99
C GLU A 123 -9.28 -10.61 15.41
N PRO A 124 -9.20 -9.63 14.49
CA PRO A 124 -8.81 -8.27 14.83
C PRO A 124 -9.78 -7.60 15.80
N ASP A 125 -9.26 -7.09 16.91
CA ASP A 125 -9.98 -6.18 17.81
C ASP A 125 -9.67 -4.73 17.43
N TYR A 126 -10.42 -4.18 16.48
CA TYR A 126 -10.20 -2.81 15.99
C TYR A 126 -10.33 -1.73 17.07
N VAL A 127 -11.03 -1.99 18.18
CA VAL A 127 -11.14 -1.03 19.28
C VAL A 127 -9.85 -1.04 20.10
N ALA A 128 -9.41 -2.21 20.55
CA ALA A 128 -8.14 -2.35 21.27
C ALA A 128 -6.95 -1.91 20.41
N ASN A 129 -6.98 -2.25 19.12
CA ASN A 129 -6.01 -1.82 18.13
C ASN A 129 -5.98 -0.29 17.96
N ALA A 130 -7.14 0.38 18.00
CA ALA A 130 -7.18 1.85 17.92
C ALA A 130 -6.68 2.51 19.21
N GLU A 131 -6.87 1.88 20.37
CA GLU A 131 -6.34 2.37 21.64
C GLU A 131 -4.82 2.31 21.70
N SER A 132 -4.20 1.26 21.13
CA SER A 132 -2.73 1.11 21.13
C SER A 132 -2.02 2.15 20.25
N VAL A 133 -2.70 2.70 19.23
CA VAL A 133 -2.11 3.67 18.29
C VAL A 133 -1.57 4.93 18.96
N ALA A 134 -2.11 5.33 20.12
CA ALA A 134 -1.58 6.47 20.85
C ALA A 134 -0.09 6.29 21.23
N ASP A 135 0.30 5.07 21.62
CA ASP A 135 1.69 4.75 21.97
C ASP A 135 2.57 4.70 20.71
N LEU A 136 2.06 4.16 19.61
CA LEU A 136 2.73 4.21 18.30
C LEU A 136 2.99 5.65 17.87
N HIS A 137 2.00 6.53 17.98
CA HIS A 137 2.11 7.95 17.64
C HIS A 137 3.09 8.69 18.52
N ALA A 138 3.16 8.36 19.81
CA ALA A 138 4.13 8.94 20.74
C ALA A 138 5.57 8.55 20.34
N ALA A 139 5.80 7.27 19.99
CA ALA A 139 7.10 6.80 19.52
C ALA A 139 7.50 7.43 18.19
N LEU A 140 6.60 7.43 17.19
CA LEU A 140 6.82 8.03 15.87
C LEU A 140 7.14 9.52 15.93
N ARG A 141 6.55 10.27 16.88
CA ARG A 141 6.87 11.70 17.10
C ARG A 141 8.36 11.94 17.36
N THR A 142 9.03 10.96 17.97
CA THR A 142 10.45 11.06 18.36
C THR A 142 11.41 10.50 17.31
N TYR A 143 10.90 10.00 16.18
CA TYR A 143 11.73 9.46 15.10
C TYR A 143 12.72 10.53 14.56
N PRO A 144 14.04 10.32 14.69
CA PRO A 144 15.04 11.30 14.33
C PRO A 144 15.49 11.22 12.87
N GLY A 145 14.95 10.25 12.12
CA GLY A 145 15.46 9.88 10.79
C GLY A 145 15.10 10.88 9.70
N ARG A 146 15.15 10.39 8.46
CA ARG A 146 14.98 11.22 7.25
C ARG A 146 13.65 11.98 7.27
N ARG A 147 13.61 13.11 6.56
CA ARG A 147 12.39 13.88 6.37
C ARG A 147 11.43 13.10 5.48
N LEU A 148 10.44 12.46 6.10
CA LEU A 148 9.31 11.87 5.42
C LEU A 148 8.55 12.95 4.62
N GLU A 149 8.06 12.55 3.45
CA GLU A 149 7.22 13.41 2.62
C GLU A 149 5.88 13.69 3.32
N PHE A 150 5.32 14.87 3.08
CA PHE A 150 4.03 15.26 3.66
C PHE A 150 2.88 14.57 2.93
N LEU A 151 2.09 13.79 3.65
CA LEU A 151 0.91 13.05 3.18
C LEU A 151 1.14 12.36 1.82
N SER A 152 2.31 11.74 1.64
CA SER A 152 2.60 10.89 0.48
C SER A 152 1.63 9.69 0.38
N ALA A 153 1.02 9.30 1.51
CA ALA A 153 -0.11 8.39 1.54
C ALA A 153 -1.40 8.95 0.89
N ALA A 154 -1.38 10.16 0.33
CA ALA A 154 -2.44 10.78 -0.46
C ALA A 154 -1.85 11.61 -1.60
N ASP A 155 -0.82 11.06 -2.25
CA ASP A 155 -0.12 11.69 -3.37
C ASP A 155 -1.12 12.25 -4.41
N PRO A 156 -1.13 13.59 -4.61
CA PRO A 156 -2.07 14.22 -5.51
C PRO A 156 -1.99 13.72 -6.95
N GLU A 157 -0.78 13.43 -7.44
CA GLU A 157 -0.59 13.02 -8.83
C GLU A 157 -1.10 11.59 -9.03
N PHE A 158 -0.80 10.69 -8.09
CA PHE A 158 -1.36 9.34 -8.10
C PHE A 158 -2.89 9.35 -8.11
N ILE A 159 -3.52 10.19 -7.29
CA ILE A 159 -4.98 10.26 -7.19
C ILE A 159 -5.60 10.86 -8.45
N ALA A 160 -5.01 11.95 -8.98
CA ALA A 160 -5.47 12.58 -10.22
C ALA A 160 -5.38 11.61 -11.42
N ASP A 161 -4.24 10.93 -11.58
CA ASP A 161 -4.03 9.92 -12.61
C ASP A 161 -4.98 8.74 -12.45
N SER A 162 -5.22 8.31 -11.21
CA SER A 162 -6.18 7.24 -10.90
C SER A 162 -7.60 7.61 -11.34
N LEU A 163 -8.05 8.83 -11.04
CA LEU A 163 -9.37 9.32 -11.47
C LEU A 163 -9.45 9.48 -13.00
N ALA A 164 -8.39 9.94 -13.66
CA ALA A 164 -8.33 10.02 -15.12
C ALA A 164 -8.41 8.62 -15.76
N ARG A 165 -7.73 7.63 -15.20
CA ARG A 165 -7.76 6.25 -15.70
C ARG A 165 -9.13 5.59 -15.54
N LEU A 166 -9.79 5.79 -14.41
CA LEU A 166 -11.13 5.25 -14.18
C LEU A 166 -12.17 5.74 -15.18
N ASP A 167 -11.94 6.89 -15.82
CA ASP A 167 -12.78 7.42 -16.92
C ASP A 167 -12.90 6.42 -18.09
N HIS A 168 -11.85 5.63 -18.31
CA HIS A 168 -11.80 4.62 -19.36
C HIS A 168 -12.32 3.24 -18.91
N HIS A 169 -12.84 3.13 -17.68
CA HIS A 169 -13.27 1.87 -17.06
C HIS A 169 -14.66 1.97 -16.41
N PRO A 170 -15.72 2.17 -17.21
CA PRO A 170 -17.10 2.27 -16.72
C PRO A 170 -17.63 0.97 -16.10
N ASP A 171 -16.95 -0.16 -16.32
CA ASP A 171 -17.21 -1.45 -15.69
C ASP A 171 -16.74 -1.52 -14.22
N LEU A 172 -15.82 -0.64 -13.80
CA LEU A 172 -15.25 -0.62 -12.45
C LEU A 172 -15.89 0.42 -11.54
N ILE A 173 -16.39 1.53 -12.10
CA ILE A 173 -17.05 2.60 -11.36
C ILE A 173 -18.12 3.27 -12.23
N GLY A 174 -19.31 3.48 -11.67
CA GLY A 174 -20.36 4.18 -12.40
C GLY A 174 -20.01 5.65 -12.61
N ALA A 175 -20.46 6.24 -13.72
CA ALA A 175 -20.17 7.64 -14.05
C ALA A 175 -20.52 8.62 -12.90
N ALA A 176 -21.68 8.43 -12.25
CA ALA A 176 -22.10 9.26 -11.13
C ALA A 176 -21.17 9.16 -9.90
N GLU A 177 -20.58 7.98 -9.66
CA GLU A 177 -19.66 7.74 -8.56
C GLU A 177 -18.28 8.34 -8.86
N LEU A 178 -17.83 8.23 -10.12
CA LEU A 178 -16.59 8.85 -10.57
C LEU A 178 -16.69 10.38 -10.52
N ASP A 179 -17.81 10.95 -10.96
CA ASP A 179 -18.08 12.38 -10.87
C ASP A 179 -18.10 12.88 -9.43
N ARG A 180 -18.68 12.09 -8.51
CA ARG A 180 -18.62 12.39 -7.07
C ARG A 180 -17.18 12.38 -6.58
N ALA A 181 -16.41 11.35 -6.90
CA ALA A 181 -15.00 11.24 -6.51
C ALA A 181 -14.16 12.41 -7.02
N ARG A 182 -14.39 12.87 -8.26
CA ARG A 182 -13.73 14.07 -8.82
C ARG A 182 -14.07 15.34 -8.04
N ARG A 183 -15.35 15.54 -7.68
CA ARG A 183 -15.77 16.71 -6.89
C ARG A 183 -15.19 16.70 -5.47
N GLU A 184 -15.19 15.54 -4.82
CA GLU A 184 -14.58 15.37 -3.50
C GLU A 184 -13.07 15.64 -3.58
N TRP A 185 -12.39 15.04 -4.56
CA TRP A 185 -10.97 15.25 -4.78
C TRP A 185 -10.61 16.72 -5.02
N HIS A 186 -11.40 17.44 -5.82
CA HIS A 186 -11.17 18.87 -6.08
C HIS A 186 -11.14 19.72 -4.79
N LEU A 187 -11.87 19.31 -3.74
CA LEU A 187 -11.85 19.97 -2.44
C LEU A 187 -10.67 19.54 -1.56
N LEU A 188 -10.23 18.29 -1.70
CA LEU A 188 -9.23 17.66 -0.84
C LEU A 188 -7.80 17.86 -1.34
N GLU A 189 -7.60 17.88 -2.65
CA GLU A 189 -6.30 17.99 -3.32
C GLU A 189 -5.47 19.17 -2.77
N PRO A 190 -6.01 20.40 -2.64
CA PRO A 190 -5.19 21.51 -2.14
C PRO A 190 -4.68 21.30 -0.71
N LEU A 191 -5.41 20.52 0.09
CA LEU A 191 -5.10 20.26 1.50
C LEU A 191 -3.99 19.21 1.67
N VAL A 192 -3.87 18.27 0.74
CA VAL A 192 -2.85 17.21 0.80
C VAL A 192 -1.61 17.56 -0.03
N ARG A 193 -1.72 18.49 -0.99
CA ARG A 193 -0.63 18.87 -1.89
C ARG A 193 0.56 19.53 -1.21
N THR A 194 0.33 20.34 -0.17
CA THR A 194 1.43 20.95 0.59
C THR A 194 1.12 21.04 2.07
N ARG A 195 2.16 20.90 2.89
CA ARG A 195 2.08 21.13 4.32
C ARG A 195 1.57 22.53 4.67
N GLY A 196 2.02 23.56 3.95
CA GLY A 196 1.60 24.94 4.21
C GLY A 196 0.09 25.17 3.97
N ALA A 197 -0.47 24.60 2.91
CA ALA A 197 -1.91 24.67 2.65
C ALA A 197 -2.72 23.93 3.71
N PHE A 198 -2.24 22.77 4.16
CA PHE A 198 -2.83 22.03 5.27
C PHE A 198 -2.84 22.85 6.56
N GLU A 199 -1.68 23.36 6.98
CA GLU A 199 -1.54 24.12 8.24
C GLU A 199 -2.35 25.42 8.22
N ALA A 200 -2.44 26.09 7.06
CA ALA A 200 -3.29 27.26 6.90
C ALA A 200 -4.78 26.93 7.05
N ARG A 201 -5.22 25.76 6.56
CA ARG A 201 -6.62 25.31 6.66
C ARG A 201 -6.97 24.77 8.06
N PHE A 202 -6.01 24.18 8.75
CA PHE A 202 -6.18 23.51 10.05
C PHE A 202 -5.18 24.05 11.08
N PRO A 203 -5.30 25.33 11.48
CA PRO A 203 -4.39 25.92 12.47
C PRO A 203 -4.47 25.17 13.80
N GLY A 204 -3.31 24.85 14.36
CA GLY A 204 -3.18 24.13 15.64
C GLY A 204 -3.30 22.59 15.53
N VAL A 205 -3.37 22.03 14.33
CA VAL A 205 -3.21 20.58 14.11
C VAL A 205 -1.74 20.29 13.88
N ASP A 206 -1.16 19.47 14.75
CA ASP A 206 0.23 19.03 14.65
C ASP A 206 0.42 18.08 13.46
N VAL A 207 1.62 18.13 12.89
CA VAL A 207 2.08 17.27 11.80
C VAL A 207 3.32 16.52 12.26
N GLN A 208 3.30 15.19 12.20
CA GLN A 208 4.36 14.30 12.67
C GLN A 208 4.47 13.05 11.79
N PRO A 209 5.51 12.21 11.94
CA PRO A 209 5.51 10.87 11.37
C PRO A 209 4.27 10.08 11.84
N ILE A 210 3.60 9.45 10.90
CA ILE A 210 2.43 8.59 11.11
C ILE A 210 2.58 7.32 10.27
N HIS A 211 1.83 6.28 10.58
CA HIS A 211 1.85 5.04 9.81
C HIS A 211 1.29 5.25 8.39
N GLY A 212 0.31 6.13 8.24
CA GLY A 212 -0.22 6.56 6.94
C GLY A 212 -1.29 5.65 6.33
N ASP A 213 -1.52 4.47 6.90
CA ASP A 213 -2.50 3.49 6.39
C ASP A 213 -3.27 2.79 7.49
N SER A 214 -3.81 3.54 8.45
CA SER A 214 -4.67 2.97 9.50
C SER A 214 -4.02 1.80 10.27
N PRO A 215 -3.03 2.06 11.13
CA PRO A 215 -2.36 1.04 11.94
C PRO A 215 -3.29 0.05 12.66
N PRO A 216 -4.51 0.41 13.10
CA PRO A 216 -5.41 -0.56 13.73
C PRO A 216 -5.86 -1.71 12.82
N ALA A 217 -5.80 -1.51 11.51
CA ALA A 217 -6.08 -2.53 10.50
C ALA A 217 -4.82 -3.25 10.00
N ASN A 218 -3.64 -2.79 10.41
CA ASN A 218 -2.33 -3.29 10.02
C ASN A 218 -1.57 -3.86 11.22
N ILE A 219 -2.29 -4.55 12.10
CA ILE A 219 -1.71 -5.36 13.18
C ILE A 219 -1.62 -6.81 12.73
N PHE A 220 -0.41 -7.34 12.75
CA PHE A 220 -0.11 -8.73 12.55
C PHE A 220 -0.21 -9.49 13.88
N HIS A 221 -1.10 -10.47 13.93
CA HIS A 221 -1.27 -11.34 15.09
C HIS A 221 -0.21 -12.43 15.07
N ALA A 222 0.98 -12.18 15.63
CA ALA A 222 1.98 -13.23 15.78
C ALA A 222 1.61 -14.18 16.94
N VAL A 223 2.17 -15.39 16.90
CA VAL A 223 2.04 -16.35 18.00
C VAL A 223 2.55 -15.80 19.34
N ASP A 224 3.57 -14.92 19.29
CA ASP A 224 4.23 -14.33 20.46
C ASP A 224 3.72 -12.93 20.82
N GLY A 225 2.72 -12.40 20.12
CA GLY A 225 2.16 -11.08 20.38
C GLY A 225 1.71 -10.35 19.12
N ASP A 226 0.91 -9.32 19.33
CA ASP A 226 0.44 -8.49 18.22
C ASP A 226 1.53 -7.47 17.85
N LEU A 227 1.82 -7.32 16.56
CA LEU A 227 2.87 -6.46 16.02
C LEU A 227 2.27 -5.51 14.99
N TYR A 228 2.61 -4.22 15.04
CA TYR A 228 2.36 -3.33 13.91
C TYR A 228 3.14 -3.81 12.69
N ALA A 229 2.51 -3.75 11.53
CA ALA A 229 3.08 -4.18 10.26
C ALA A 229 2.72 -3.16 9.18
N ASP A 230 3.27 -3.36 7.98
CA ASP A 230 2.86 -2.64 6.76
C ASP A 230 2.99 -1.11 6.79
N PHE A 231 4.19 -0.63 7.12
CA PHE A 231 4.53 0.80 7.12
C PHE A 231 4.85 1.32 5.70
N GLU A 232 4.31 0.69 4.65
CA GLU A 232 4.64 1.03 3.25
C GLU A 232 4.17 2.46 2.86
N LEU A 233 3.25 3.00 3.64
CA LEU A 233 2.66 4.35 3.50
C LEU A 233 3.10 5.31 4.59
N VAL A 234 4.16 4.99 5.33
CA VAL A 234 4.72 5.86 6.35
C VAL A 234 4.99 7.25 5.79
N THR A 235 4.51 8.27 6.49
CA THR A 235 4.46 9.63 5.95
C THR A 235 4.41 10.66 7.06
N LEU A 236 4.60 11.93 6.72
CA LEU A 236 4.39 13.04 7.62
C LEU A 236 2.92 13.51 7.50
N GLY A 237 2.17 13.51 8.60
CA GLY A 237 0.75 13.89 8.60
C GLY A 237 0.17 14.13 10.00
N PRO A 238 -1.12 14.49 10.10
CA PRO A 238 -1.83 14.57 11.37
C PRO A 238 -2.12 13.16 11.90
N VAL A 239 -2.04 12.97 13.22
CA VAL A 239 -2.36 11.68 13.86
C VAL A 239 -3.78 11.20 13.57
N GLU A 240 -4.71 12.14 13.35
CA GLU A 240 -6.09 11.83 12.99
C GLU A 240 -6.21 11.10 11.65
N TRP A 241 -5.22 11.20 10.76
CA TRP A 241 -5.18 10.46 9.49
C TRP A 241 -5.23 8.95 9.72
N ASP A 242 -4.44 8.45 10.67
CA ASP A 242 -4.33 7.02 11.01
C ASP A 242 -5.60 6.43 11.61
N LEU A 243 -6.57 7.27 11.99
CA LEU A 243 -7.85 6.83 12.57
C LEU A 243 -9.05 7.23 11.69
N ALA A 244 -8.81 7.93 10.58
CA ALA A 244 -9.88 8.51 9.77
C ALA A 244 -10.72 7.44 9.03
N ALA A 245 -10.09 6.33 8.63
CA ALA A 245 -10.75 5.22 7.94
C ALA A 245 -11.50 4.27 8.88
N LEU A 246 -11.35 4.44 10.20
CA LEU A 246 -12.10 3.65 11.17
C LEU A 246 -13.57 4.10 11.20
N GLY A 247 -14.47 3.12 11.09
CA GLY A 247 -15.90 3.35 11.20
C GLY A 247 -16.29 3.96 12.56
N PRO A 248 -17.52 4.52 12.69
CA PRO A 248 -17.96 5.18 13.92
C PRO A 248 -17.90 4.30 15.18
N SER A 249 -17.99 2.99 15.03
CA SER A 249 -17.97 2.00 16.12
C SER A 249 -16.58 1.64 16.64
N THR A 250 -15.52 2.05 15.94
CA THR A 250 -14.12 1.68 16.28
C THR A 250 -13.28 2.89 16.70
N LYS A 251 -13.89 4.08 16.75
CA LYS A 251 -13.22 5.29 17.27
C LYS A 251 -13.24 5.25 18.80
N PRO A 252 -12.09 5.34 19.49
CA PRO A 252 -12.08 5.52 20.93
C PRO A 252 -12.85 6.81 21.27
N PRO A 253 -13.56 6.87 22.40
CA PRO A 253 -14.26 8.08 22.81
C PRO A 253 -13.27 9.26 22.81
N THR A 254 -13.55 10.27 21.98
CA THR A 254 -12.62 11.31 21.48
C THR A 254 -12.22 12.35 22.53
N THR A 255 -11.74 11.92 23.68
CA THR A 255 -11.18 12.77 24.73
C THR A 255 -9.87 12.23 25.30
N ALA A 256 -9.60 10.93 25.22
CA ALA A 256 -8.41 10.34 25.83
C ALA A 256 -7.09 10.61 25.09
N ALA A 257 -7.08 10.63 23.75
CA ALA A 257 -5.85 10.76 22.96
C ALA A 257 -5.23 12.18 23.01
N ARG A 258 -6.06 13.22 23.23
CA ARG A 258 -5.57 14.60 23.44
C ARG A 258 -5.21 14.87 24.91
N ASP A 259 -5.88 14.20 25.85
CA ASP A 259 -5.68 14.45 27.28
C ASP A 259 -4.48 13.69 27.87
N ALA A 260 -4.05 12.56 27.28
CA ALA A 260 -2.89 11.82 27.77
C ALA A 260 -1.57 12.60 27.64
N THR A 261 -1.41 13.41 26.59
CA THR A 261 -0.28 14.32 26.38
C THR A 261 -0.42 15.65 27.16
N ALA A 262 -1.62 16.01 27.61
CA ALA A 262 -1.90 17.28 28.30
C ALA A 262 -1.84 17.21 29.83
N ARG A 263 -1.75 16.02 30.44
CA ARG A 263 -1.74 15.83 31.92
C ARG A 263 -0.47 16.31 32.66
N GLY A 264 0.35 17.15 32.02
CA GLY A 264 1.55 17.74 32.61
C GLY A 264 1.44 19.21 33.05
N ARG A 265 0.50 20.04 32.56
CA ARG A 265 0.45 21.48 32.93
C ARG A 265 -0.98 22.06 32.93
N SER A 266 -1.21 22.96 33.88
CA SER A 266 -2.52 23.50 34.28
C SER A 266 -3.28 24.29 33.20
N THR A 267 -4.60 24.07 33.19
CA THR A 267 -5.71 24.98 32.82
C THR A 267 -5.77 25.57 31.41
N ARG A 268 -6.73 25.10 30.59
CA ARG A 268 -8.00 25.80 30.24
C ARG A 268 -8.95 24.87 29.47
N ARG A 269 -10.23 24.86 29.86
CA ARG A 269 -11.33 24.15 29.20
C ARG A 269 -11.71 24.90 27.91
N SER A 270 -11.82 24.20 26.79
CA SER A 270 -12.45 24.70 25.54
C SER A 270 -13.46 23.68 25.00
N SER A 271 -14.56 24.21 24.48
CA SER A 271 -15.81 23.53 24.15
C SER A 271 -15.71 22.39 23.10
N PRO A 272 -16.62 21.40 23.15
CA PRO A 272 -16.62 20.23 22.28
C PRO A 272 -17.30 20.54 20.94
N SER A 273 -16.56 21.07 19.96
CA SER A 273 -17.05 21.13 18.56
C SER A 273 -15.95 21.18 17.51
N SER A 274 -14.72 20.77 17.82
CA SER A 274 -13.56 20.93 16.92
C SER A 274 -12.76 19.63 16.80
N THR A 275 -13.33 18.64 16.10
CA THR A 275 -12.56 17.56 15.48
C THR A 275 -12.77 17.69 13.97
N PRO A 276 -11.85 18.31 13.22
CA PRO A 276 -12.05 18.64 11.79
C PRO A 276 -12.17 17.40 10.88
N TRP A 277 -11.88 16.20 11.42
CA TRP A 277 -11.83 14.92 10.72
C TRP A 277 -12.93 13.94 11.16
N ALA A 278 -13.94 14.42 11.92
CA ALA A 278 -15.18 13.69 12.15
C ALA A 278 -16.10 13.74 10.91
N CYS A 279 -15.57 13.38 9.75
CA CYS A 279 -16.35 13.17 8.53
C CYS A 279 -16.43 11.65 8.32
N CYS A 280 -17.58 11.06 8.65
CA CYS A 280 -18.15 9.86 8.04
C CYS A 280 -19.29 9.36 8.94
N GLY A 281 -20.51 9.78 8.61
CA GLY A 281 -21.76 9.33 9.22
C GLY A 281 -22.41 8.27 8.35
N SER A 282 -21.87 7.06 8.31
CA SER A 282 -22.56 5.85 7.87
C SER A 282 -21.70 4.62 8.19
N SER A 283 -22.35 3.57 8.71
CA SER A 283 -21.73 2.26 8.96
C SER A 283 -21.06 1.72 7.70
N PRO A 284 -19.90 1.04 7.80
CA PRO A 284 -19.39 0.27 6.66
C PRO A 284 -20.40 -0.84 6.33
N PRO A 285 -20.66 -1.14 5.04
CA PRO A 285 -21.40 -2.34 4.68
C PRO A 285 -20.73 -3.56 5.34
N SER A 286 -21.53 -4.43 5.93
CA SER A 286 -21.13 -5.63 6.71
C SER A 286 -20.31 -6.70 5.94
N ARG A 287 -19.80 -6.37 4.75
CA ARG A 287 -18.94 -7.19 3.89
C ARG A 287 -17.48 -6.74 3.82
N TRP A 288 -17.15 -5.50 4.20
CA TRP A 288 -15.76 -5.00 4.15
C TRP A 288 -14.85 -5.69 5.19
N SER A 289 -15.43 -6.26 6.25
CA SER A 289 -14.71 -6.92 7.34
C SER A 289 -14.29 -8.37 7.07
N ARG A 290 -14.75 -9.02 5.99
CA ARG A 290 -14.42 -10.44 5.72
C ARG A 290 -13.30 -10.65 4.69
N SER A 291 -12.75 -9.57 4.13
CA SER A 291 -11.89 -9.64 2.94
C SER A 291 -10.51 -9.01 3.09
N CYS A 292 -10.07 -8.66 4.30
CA CYS A 292 -8.66 -8.37 4.58
C CYS A 292 -8.02 -9.57 5.29
N PRO A 293 -7.65 -10.66 4.57
CA PRO A 293 -6.75 -11.64 5.15
C PRO A 293 -5.35 -11.02 5.31
N ASN A 294 -4.77 -11.16 6.49
CA ASN A 294 -3.39 -10.79 6.79
C ASN A 294 -2.43 -11.34 5.73
N TRP A 295 -1.54 -10.46 5.27
CA TRP A 295 -0.79 -10.54 4.01
C TRP A 295 0.38 -11.56 3.98
N TRP A 296 0.46 -12.50 4.93
CA TRP A 296 1.65 -13.32 5.19
C TRP A 296 1.38 -14.84 5.22
N SER A 297 0.59 -15.40 4.29
CA SER A 297 0.13 -16.80 4.38
C SER A 297 0.47 -17.72 3.20
N THR A 298 1.27 -18.77 3.44
CA THR A 298 1.38 -19.91 2.51
C THR A 298 0.08 -20.72 2.51
N SER A 299 -0.53 -20.96 1.35
CA SER A 299 -1.35 -22.16 1.16
C SER A 299 -1.36 -22.61 -0.30
N SER A 300 -0.86 -23.84 -0.53
CA SER A 300 -1.14 -24.63 -1.73
C SER A 300 -2.47 -25.37 -1.59
N PRO A 301 -3.20 -25.64 -2.69
CA PRO A 301 -4.58 -26.11 -2.64
C PRO A 301 -4.66 -27.64 -2.52
N ARG A 302 -5.45 -28.17 -1.58
CA ARG A 302 -6.08 -29.50 -1.72
C ARG A 302 -7.53 -29.54 -1.25
N SER A 303 -8.36 -29.93 -2.23
CA SER A 303 -9.61 -30.71 -2.22
C SER A 303 -10.84 -30.22 -1.46
N THR A 304 -11.75 -29.64 -2.26
CA THR A 304 -13.16 -30.04 -2.47
C THR A 304 -14.00 -30.48 -1.26
N THR A 305 -15.02 -29.67 -0.92
CA THR A 305 -16.43 -30.09 -0.86
C THR A 305 -17.35 -28.88 -1.03
N GLY A 306 -18.51 -29.11 -1.66
CA GLY A 306 -19.30 -28.12 -2.38
C GLY A 306 -20.00 -27.05 -1.55
N GLY A 307 -19.88 -25.80 -2.02
CA GLY A 307 -20.82 -24.71 -1.75
C GLY A 307 -20.98 -23.94 -3.06
N ARG A 308 -22.20 -23.88 -3.61
CA ARG A 308 -22.50 -23.18 -4.87
C ARG A 308 -22.25 -21.68 -4.71
N CYS A 309 -21.50 -21.07 -5.63
CA CYS A 309 -21.52 -19.61 -5.83
C CYS A 309 -22.91 -19.17 -6.32
N PRO A 310 -23.52 -18.10 -5.77
CA PRO A 310 -24.72 -17.52 -6.37
C PRO A 310 -24.38 -16.83 -7.72
N SER A 311 -25.34 -16.84 -8.63
CA SER A 311 -25.23 -16.32 -10.00
C SER A 311 -25.13 -14.78 -10.06
N PRO A 312 -24.67 -14.21 -11.19
CA PRO A 312 -24.40 -12.77 -11.34
C PRO A 312 -25.60 -11.83 -11.15
N GLU A 313 -26.84 -12.36 -11.20
CA GLU A 313 -28.07 -11.55 -11.13
C GLU A 313 -28.45 -11.14 -9.70
N ALA A 314 -27.83 -11.73 -8.67
CA ALA A 314 -28.04 -11.35 -7.27
C ALA A 314 -27.25 -10.09 -6.83
N TRP A 315 -26.43 -9.50 -7.72
CA TRP A 315 -25.59 -8.33 -7.41
C TRP A 315 -26.30 -6.97 -7.56
N ALA A 316 -27.50 -6.94 -8.14
CA ALA A 316 -28.13 -5.69 -8.58
C ALA A 316 -29.31 -5.20 -7.71
N ALA A 317 -29.75 -5.93 -6.69
CA ALA A 317 -31.04 -5.65 -6.03
C ALA A 317 -30.99 -4.86 -4.70
N ASP A 318 -29.84 -4.71 -4.04
CA ASP A 318 -29.79 -4.20 -2.65
C ASP A 318 -29.25 -2.76 -2.47
N THR A 319 -29.10 -1.99 -3.55
CA THR A 319 -28.68 -0.57 -3.45
C THR A 319 -29.83 0.45 -3.46
N ASN A 320 -31.08 -0.02 -3.46
CA ASN A 320 -32.26 0.84 -3.63
C ASN A 320 -33.14 0.88 -2.39
N GLU A 321 -32.59 1.32 -1.25
CA GLU A 321 -33.39 1.89 -0.16
C GLU A 321 -32.44 2.58 0.81
N LEU A 322 -32.32 3.92 0.70
CA LEU A 322 -31.96 4.89 1.76
C LEU A 322 -31.77 6.27 1.10
N GLU A 323 -32.82 6.79 0.47
CA GLU A 323 -32.90 8.21 0.12
C GLU A 323 -33.29 9.02 1.37
N GLY A 324 -32.58 10.12 1.65
CA GLY A 324 -33.07 11.15 2.58
C GLY A 324 -32.04 11.93 3.40
N ARG A 325 -30.74 11.62 3.36
CA ARG A 325 -29.69 12.44 3.97
C ARG A 325 -28.50 12.52 3.02
N GLN A 326 -28.02 13.71 2.70
CA GLN A 326 -26.81 13.86 1.90
C GLN A 326 -25.65 13.11 2.60
N PRO A 327 -25.01 12.13 1.96
CA PRO A 327 -23.83 11.50 2.54
C PRO A 327 -22.70 12.52 2.49
N TYR A 328 -22.17 12.87 3.67
CA TYR A 328 -20.94 13.63 3.81
C TYR A 328 -19.80 12.88 3.09
N GLY A 329 -18.99 13.61 2.31
CA GLY A 329 -17.99 13.04 1.40
C GLY A 329 -16.90 12.22 2.09
N ARG A 330 -16.22 11.37 1.29
CA ARG A 330 -15.14 10.50 1.77
C ARG A 330 -13.90 11.30 2.20
N CYS A 331 -13.14 10.78 3.16
CA CYS A 331 -11.81 11.31 3.45
C CYS A 331 -10.83 10.99 2.31
N PRO A 332 -9.73 11.75 2.13
CA PRO A 332 -8.73 11.44 1.12
C PRO A 332 -8.12 10.03 1.29
N CYS A 333 -8.05 9.52 2.53
CA CYS A 333 -7.65 8.15 2.86
C CYS A 333 -8.55 7.09 2.20
N GLU A 334 -9.87 7.17 2.45
CA GLU A 334 -10.87 6.27 1.89
C GLU A 334 -10.94 6.38 0.37
N LEU A 335 -10.79 7.60 -0.17
CA LEU A 335 -10.74 7.81 -1.61
C LEU A 335 -9.52 7.12 -2.21
N ARG A 336 -8.34 7.28 -1.61
CA ARG A 336 -7.14 6.59 -2.10
C ARG A 336 -7.26 5.07 -1.98
N GLN A 337 -7.74 4.52 -0.88
CA GLN A 337 -7.91 3.06 -0.75
C GLN A 337 -8.88 2.53 -1.81
N LEU A 338 -9.99 3.22 -2.06
CA LEU A 338 -10.93 2.88 -3.12
C LEU A 338 -10.30 2.97 -4.52
N LEU A 339 -9.54 4.03 -4.79
CA LEU A 339 -8.83 4.21 -6.05
C LEU A 339 -7.73 3.17 -6.22
N HIS A 340 -6.95 2.90 -5.18
CA HIS A 340 -5.90 1.88 -5.19
C HIS A 340 -6.51 0.52 -5.53
N GLN A 341 -7.60 0.11 -4.87
CA GLN A 341 -8.29 -1.15 -5.18
C GLN A 341 -8.83 -1.19 -6.63
N ARG A 342 -9.51 -0.13 -7.10
CA ARG A 342 -10.17 -0.12 -8.43
C ARG A 342 -9.20 0.14 -9.59
N VAL A 343 -8.19 0.98 -9.41
CA VAL A 343 -7.20 1.33 -10.45
C VAL A 343 -6.09 0.30 -10.55
N ASN A 344 -5.71 -0.34 -9.44
CA ASN A 344 -4.78 -1.47 -9.49
C ASN A 344 -5.46 -2.67 -10.13
N SER A 345 -6.74 -2.90 -9.86
CA SER A 345 -7.57 -3.85 -10.62
C SER A 345 -7.55 -3.59 -12.14
N ALA A 346 -7.42 -2.32 -12.56
CA ALA A 346 -7.37 -1.90 -13.96
C ALA A 346 -5.95 -1.81 -14.58
N GLY A 347 -4.90 -1.80 -13.75
CA GLY A 347 -3.55 -1.39 -14.14
C GLY A 347 -2.57 -2.50 -14.42
N GLU A 348 -2.97 -3.75 -14.22
CA GLU A 348 -2.06 -4.90 -14.22
C GLU A 348 -1.67 -5.37 -15.65
N LEU A 349 -1.15 -4.52 -16.53
CA LEU A 349 -0.54 -4.98 -17.79
C LEU A 349 0.71 -4.17 -18.15
N ARG A 350 1.89 -4.79 -17.94
CA ARG A 350 3.00 -4.99 -18.92
C ARG A 350 4.32 -5.36 -18.22
N ARG A 351 4.49 -6.64 -17.86
CA ARG A 351 5.81 -7.30 -17.85
C ARG A 351 5.65 -8.80 -18.14
N ALA A 352 5.65 -9.13 -19.43
CA ALA A 352 5.86 -10.50 -19.94
C ALA A 352 6.43 -10.43 -21.37
N GLY A 353 7.36 -9.49 -21.62
CA GLY A 353 7.97 -9.29 -22.93
C GLY A 353 9.36 -8.69 -22.76
N GLY A 354 10.33 -9.55 -22.47
CA GLY A 354 11.74 -9.17 -22.46
C GLY A 354 12.16 -8.69 -23.85
N HIS A 355 12.85 -7.55 -23.90
CA HIS A 355 13.64 -7.14 -25.04
C HIS A 355 14.73 -8.19 -25.28
N ALA A 356 14.55 -9.03 -26.28
CA ALA A 356 15.65 -9.76 -26.89
C ALA A 356 16.51 -8.74 -27.66
N HIS A 357 17.64 -8.35 -27.07
CA HIS A 357 18.74 -7.73 -27.80
C HIS A 357 19.28 -8.75 -28.81
N LEU A 358 18.91 -8.61 -30.08
CA LEU A 358 19.67 -9.19 -31.18
C LEU A 358 20.84 -8.26 -31.48
N SER A 359 22.02 -8.68 -31.01
CA SER A 359 23.31 -8.13 -31.38
C SER A 359 23.56 -8.41 -32.86
N ALA A 360 23.45 -7.37 -33.71
CA ALA A 360 23.97 -7.42 -35.07
C ALA A 360 25.41 -6.89 -35.05
N ASP A 361 26.33 -7.83 -35.19
CA ASP A 361 27.77 -7.65 -35.30
C ASP A 361 28.08 -6.78 -36.54
N HIS A 362 28.77 -5.65 -36.34
CA HIS A 362 29.24 -4.78 -37.42
C HIS A 362 30.78 -4.83 -37.43
N ARG A 363 31.34 -5.72 -38.26
CA ARG A 363 32.74 -5.64 -38.67
C ARG A 363 32.88 -4.99 -40.05
N ARG A 364 33.63 -3.90 -40.00
CA ARG A 364 34.28 -3.07 -41.01
C ARG A 364 34.67 -3.76 -42.33
N GLY A 365 34.60 -2.94 -43.39
CA GLY A 365 35.29 -3.10 -44.68
C GLY A 365 34.34 -2.65 -45.77
N GLY A 366 34.40 -1.42 -46.30
CA GLY A 366 35.53 -0.86 -47.02
C GLY A 366 34.95 -0.36 -48.35
N ALA A 367 35.11 0.93 -48.61
CA ALA A 367 34.59 1.60 -49.79
C ALA A 367 35.15 1.00 -51.08
N CYS A 368 34.32 0.88 -52.12
CA CYS A 368 34.74 0.95 -53.51
C CYS A 368 33.67 1.67 -54.34
N HIS A 369 34.08 2.82 -54.86
CA HIS A 369 33.41 3.61 -55.89
C HIS A 369 33.51 2.92 -57.26
N ALA A 370 32.48 3.18 -58.08
CA ALA A 370 32.54 3.56 -59.51
C ALA A 370 33.00 2.58 -60.60
N GLY A 371 32.24 2.63 -61.70
CA GLY A 371 32.73 2.49 -63.08
C GLY A 371 32.74 1.05 -63.61
N ALA A 372 32.32 0.75 -64.84
CA ALA A 372 32.01 1.61 -65.96
C ALA A 372 31.16 0.84 -66.98
N GLY A 373 30.43 1.58 -67.80
CA GLY A 373 29.91 1.08 -69.05
C GLY A 373 31.05 0.68 -69.99
N ALA A 374 30.80 -0.42 -70.69
CA ALA A 374 31.08 -0.70 -72.10
C ALA A 374 32.26 0.01 -72.81
N ILE A 375 33.05 -0.85 -73.47
CA ILE A 375 33.80 -0.74 -74.74
C ILE A 375 35.33 -0.72 -74.61
N ALA A 376 35.92 -1.72 -75.28
CA ALA A 376 37.33 -2.00 -75.49
C ALA A 376 38.04 -0.91 -76.31
N GLY A 377 39.34 -0.74 -76.06
CA GLY A 377 40.25 0.10 -76.84
C GLY A 377 41.46 0.52 -76.04
#